data_AF-A0A139KN16-F1
#
_entry.id   AF-A0A139KN16-F1
#
_cell.length_a   1.000
_cell.length_b   1.000
_cell.length_c   1.000
_cell.angle_alpha   90.00
_cell.angle_beta   90.00
_cell.angle_gamma   90.00
#
_symmetry.space_group_name_H-M   'P 1'
#
loop_
_entity.id
_entity.type
_entity.pdbx_description
1 polymer ?
#
loop_
_entity_poly.entity_id
_entity_poly.type
_entity_poly.pdbx_seq_one_letter_code
_entity_poly.pdbx_strand_id
1 'polypeptide(L)'
;MIIISTRDFRANQSKFMDMANNGEDIILKSRKNGSFKLVPVSESDMLISKEYILEPDADLDRAITMDELLQGVKADIHELFRDKRKQE
;
A
#
# COMPACT_ATOMS: atom_id res chain seq x y z
N MET A 1 13.29 3.12 29.88
CA MET A 1 11.84 3.32 29.70
C MET A 1 11.45 4.74 30.13
N ILE A 2 10.92 5.53 29.19
CA ILE A 2 10.50 6.93 29.38
C ILE A 2 8.99 7.01 29.16
N ILE A 3 8.25 7.66 30.07
CA ILE A 3 6.80 7.82 29.96
C ILE A 3 6.49 9.28 29.66
N ILE A 4 5.85 9.56 28.53
CA ILE A 4 5.50 10.90 28.08
C ILE A 4 3.98 11.04 27.88
N SER A 5 3.46 12.25 28.02
CA SER A 5 2.06 12.51 27.68
C SER A 5 1.90 12.74 26.17
N THR A 6 0.68 12.54 25.66
CA THR A 6 0.34 12.94 24.29
C THR A 6 0.59 14.42 24.01
N ARG A 7 0.50 15.29 25.03
CA ARG A 7 0.78 16.72 24.88
C ARG A 7 2.27 16.97 24.66
N ASP A 8 3.12 16.35 25.48
CA ASP A 8 4.58 16.53 25.38
C ASP A 8 5.11 15.99 24.06
N PHE A 9 4.58 14.84 23.62
CA PHE A 9 4.90 14.26 22.32
C PHE A 9 4.57 15.20 21.16
N ARG A 10 3.41 15.84 21.17
CA ARG A 10 3.01 16.80 20.11
C ARG A 10 3.91 18.02 20.06
N ALA A 11 4.45 18.45 21.20
CA ALA A 11 5.34 19.60 21.27
C ALA A 11 6.79 19.26 20.85
N ASN A 12 7.21 18.01 20.94
CA ASN A 12 8.62 17.59 20.72
C ASN A 12 8.71 16.30 19.89
N GLN A 13 7.93 16.20 18.81
CA GLN A 13 7.75 14.94 18.09
C GLN A 13 9.07 14.37 17.56
N SER A 14 9.88 15.14 16.82
CA SER A 14 11.15 14.67 16.23
C SER A 14 12.09 14.13 17.30
N LYS A 15 12.27 14.85 18.41
CA LYS A 15 13.11 14.43 19.54
C LYS A 15 12.73 13.02 20.02
N PHE A 16 11.44 12.76 20.23
CA PHE A 16 11.00 11.46 20.74
C PHE A 16 11.07 10.35 19.67
N MET A 17 10.92 10.69 18.39
CA MET A 17 11.17 9.74 17.29
C MET A 17 12.65 9.37 17.22
N ASP A 18 13.56 10.34 17.31
CA ASP A 18 15.01 10.11 17.29
C ASP A 18 15.44 9.22 18.47
N MET A 19 14.92 9.50 19.65
CA MET A 19 15.11 8.69 20.86
C MET A 19 14.62 7.25 20.66
N ALA A 20 13.41 7.05 20.11
CA ALA A 20 12.91 5.71 19.79
C ALA A 20 13.79 4.99 18.75
N ASN A 21 14.28 5.73 17.74
CA ASN A 21 15.17 5.21 16.71
C ASN A 21 16.55 4.79 17.27
N ASN A 22 17.01 5.46 18.33
CA ASN A 22 18.23 5.10 19.06
C ASN A 22 18.06 3.89 20.00
N GLY A 23 16.87 3.26 20.01
CA GLY A 23 16.58 2.06 20.80
C GLY A 23 16.03 2.34 22.19
N GLU A 24 15.60 3.56 22.48
CA GLU A 24 15.08 3.92 23.79
C GLU A 24 13.59 3.54 23.91
N ASP A 25 13.22 2.84 24.99
CA ASP A 25 11.83 2.45 25.25
C ASP A 25 10.99 3.66 25.68
N ILE A 26 10.03 4.08 24.85
CA ILE A 26 9.13 5.20 25.12
C ILE A 26 7.67 4.73 25.19
N ILE A 27 6.96 5.15 26.25
CA ILE A 27 5.54 4.90 26.47
C ILE A 27 4.78 6.24 26.43
N LEU A 28 3.80 6.33 25.54
CA LEU A 28 2.90 7.45 25.38
C LEU A 28 1.62 7.23 26.19
N LYS A 29 1.36 8.07 27.19
CA LYS A 29 0.10 8.04 27.96
C LYS A 29 -0.91 9.02 27.36
N SER A 30 -2.00 8.48 26.82
CA SER A 30 -3.19 9.22 26.43
C SER A 30 -4.24 9.14 27.54
N ARG A 31 -4.84 10.29 27.89
CA ARG A 31 -5.93 10.32 28.88
C ARG A 31 -7.21 9.63 28.38
N LYS A 32 -7.44 9.63 27.06
CA LYS A 32 -8.66 9.05 26.45
C LYS A 32 -8.44 7.66 25.88
N ASN A 33 -7.25 7.39 25.35
CA ASN A 33 -7.01 6.23 24.48
C ASN A 33 -6.05 5.20 25.12
N GLY A 34 -5.73 5.32 26.41
CA GLY A 34 -4.82 4.42 27.10
C GLY A 34 -3.34 4.72 26.85
N SER A 35 -2.48 3.69 26.93
CA SER A 35 -1.03 3.82 26.78
C SER A 35 -0.54 3.14 25.50
N PHE A 36 0.38 3.78 24.79
CA PHE A 36 0.97 3.29 23.55
C PHE A 36 2.48 3.15 23.73
N LYS A 37 3.10 2.22 23.00
CA LYS A 37 4.57 2.14 22.89
C LYS A 37 4.99 2.82 21.59
N LEU A 38 6.02 3.66 21.65
CA LEU A 38 6.65 4.21 20.46
C LEU A 38 7.84 3.32 20.09
N VAL A 39 7.79 2.71 18.91
CA VAL A 39 8.85 1.88 18.34
C VAL A 39 9.03 2.26 16.87
N PRO A 40 10.27 2.32 16.36
CA PRO A 40 10.50 2.43 14.93
C PRO A 40 9.96 1.19 14.23
N VAL A 41 9.37 1.38 13.05
CA VAL A 41 8.90 0.30 12.19
C VAL A 41 10.10 -0.26 11.43
N SER A 42 10.29 -1.57 11.50
CA SER A 42 11.30 -2.33 10.76
C SER A 42 10.66 -3.12 9.60
N GLU A 43 11.47 -3.73 8.75
CA GLU A 43 10.97 -4.59 7.66
C GLU A 43 10.15 -5.78 8.18
N SER A 44 10.44 -6.27 9.40
CA SER A 44 9.65 -7.33 10.04
C SER A 44 8.29 -6.86 10.58
N ASP A 45 8.08 -5.55 10.72
CA ASP A 45 6.80 -4.97 11.18
C ASP A 45 5.81 -4.73 10.04
N MET A 46 6.21 -4.98 8.79
CA MET A 46 5.30 -4.91 7.65
C MET A 46 4.30 -6.09 7.69
N LEU A 47 3.00 -5.78 7.58
CA LEU A 47 1.93 -6.79 7.55
C LEU A 47 2.01 -7.72 6.33
N ILE A 48 2.73 -7.31 5.30
CA ILE A 48 2.93 -8.01 4.05
C ILE A 48 4.44 -7.98 3.77
N SER A 49 5.05 -9.14 3.55
CA SER A 49 6.47 -9.22 3.16
C SER A 49 6.69 -8.46 1.85
N LYS A 50 7.86 -7.80 1.72
CA LYS A 50 8.27 -7.11 0.50
C LYS A 50 8.22 -8.03 -0.74
N GLU A 51 8.37 -9.34 -0.55
CA GLU A 51 8.21 -10.36 -1.59
C GLU A 51 6.81 -10.39 -2.23
N TYR A 52 5.78 -9.93 -1.51
CA TYR A 52 4.42 -9.81 -2.03
C TYR A 52 4.11 -8.41 -2.60
N ILE A 53 5.06 -7.48 -2.54
CA ILE A 53 4.98 -6.23 -3.30
C ILE A 53 5.52 -6.55 -4.69
N LEU A 54 4.63 -6.92 -5.60
CA LEU A 54 4.99 -7.18 -6.99
C LEU A 54 5.48 -5.87 -7.62
N GLU A 55 6.74 -5.84 -8.02
CA GLU A 55 7.22 -4.81 -8.93
C GLU A 55 6.55 -5.01 -10.30
N PRO A 56 6.22 -3.93 -11.04
CA PRO A 56 5.77 -4.05 -12.42
C PRO A 56 6.75 -4.93 -13.21
N ASP A 57 6.29 -6.10 -13.63
CA ASP A 57 7.09 -7.00 -14.45
C ASP A 57 6.90 -6.69 -15.95
N ALA A 58 7.72 -7.32 -16.78
CA ALA A 58 7.65 -7.14 -18.22
C ALA A 58 6.30 -7.57 -18.83
N ASP A 59 5.50 -8.36 -18.12
CA ASP A 59 4.16 -8.76 -18.54
C ASP A 59 3.15 -7.64 -18.26
N LEU A 60 3.27 -6.96 -17.12
CA LEU A 60 2.47 -5.79 -16.77
C LEU A 60 2.71 -4.61 -17.72
N ASP A 61 3.96 -4.36 -18.12
CA ASP A 61 4.31 -3.30 -19.09
C ASP A 61 3.73 -3.56 -20.49
N ARG A 62 3.47 -4.83 -20.83
CA ARG A 62 2.89 -5.25 -22.11
C ARG A 62 1.38 -5.47 -22.03
N ALA A 63 0.79 -5.34 -20.85
CA ALA A 63 -0.63 -5.55 -20.66
C ALA A 63 -1.42 -4.45 -21.38
N ILE A 64 -2.43 -4.87 -22.15
CA ILE A 64 -3.41 -3.94 -22.70
C ILE A 64 -4.39 -3.52 -21.61
N THR A 65 -4.91 -2.31 -21.73
CA THR A 65 -5.95 -1.81 -20.84
C THR A 65 -7.28 -2.52 -21.08
N MET A 66 -8.17 -2.46 -20.09
CA MET A 66 -9.52 -3.01 -20.22
C MET A 66 -10.29 -2.40 -21.40
N ASP A 67 -10.13 -1.10 -21.65
CA ASP A 67 -10.81 -0.42 -22.75
C ASP A 67 -10.31 -0.90 -24.12
N GLU A 68 -9.01 -1.12 -24.27
CA GLU A 68 -8.40 -1.67 -25.49
C GLU A 68 -8.88 -3.10 -25.75
N LEU A 69 -8.93 -3.93 -24.70
CA LEU A 69 -9.48 -5.29 -24.79
C LEU A 69 -10.94 -5.28 -25.26
N LEU A 70 -11.78 -4.44 -24.64
CA LEU A 70 -13.20 -4.34 -24.98
C LEU A 70 -13.43 -3.86 -26.41
N GLN A 71 -12.60 -2.94 -26.89
CA GLN A 71 -12.64 -2.50 -28.28
C GLN A 71 -12.30 -3.62 -29.27
N GLY A 72 -11.22 -4.38 -29.00
CA GLY A 72 -10.82 -5.52 -29.81
C GLY A 72 -11.92 -6.59 -29.89
N VAL A 73 -12.42 -7.03 -28.73
CA VAL A 73 -13.49 -8.04 -28.65
C VAL A 73 -14.75 -7.61 -29.42
N LYS A 74 -15.13 -6.32 -29.34
CA LYS A 74 -16.28 -5.80 -30.07
C LYS A 74 -16.07 -5.82 -31.58
N ALA A 75 -14.87 -5.51 -32.05
CA ALA A 75 -14.52 -5.57 -33.46
C ALA A 75 -14.60 -7.00 -33.99
N ASP A 76 -14.02 -7.96 -33.27
CA ASP A 76 -14.01 -9.38 -33.63
C ASP A 76 -15.43 -9.96 -33.71
N ILE A 77 -16.29 -9.62 -32.74
CA ILE A 77 -17.71 -10.01 -32.75
C ILE A 77 -18.41 -9.46 -34.01
N HIS A 78 -18.19 -8.19 -34.34
CA HIS A 78 -18.81 -7.59 -35.53
C HIS A 78 -18.35 -8.26 -36.83
N GLU A 79 -17.08 -8.64 -36.94
CA GLU A 79 -16.56 -9.36 -38.11
C GLU A 79 -17.21 -10.74 -38.24
N LEU A 80 -17.26 -11.49 -37.14
CA LEU A 80 -17.85 -12.84 -37.11
C LEU A 80 -19.33 -12.85 -37.54
N PHE A 81 -20.12 -11.85 -37.14
CA PHE A 81 -21.53 -11.72 -37.57
C PHE A 81 -21.69 -11.09 -38.96
N ARG A 82 -20.69 -10.37 -39.48
CA ARG A 82 -20.70 -9.85 -40.86
C ARG A 82 -20.44 -10.96 -41.86
N ASP A 83 -19.51 -11.87 -41.56
CA ASP A 83 -19.16 -12.97 -42.45
C ASP A 83 -20.22 -14.07 -42.48
N LYS A 84 -20.89 -14.34 -41.34
CA LYS A 84 -22.06 -15.24 -41.33
C LYS A 84 -23.19 -14.76 -42.24
N ARG A 85 -23.43 -13.44 -42.33
CA ARG A 85 -24.46 -12.87 -43.21
C ARG A 85 -24.09 -12.83 -44.69
N LYS A 86 -22.82 -13.05 -45.05
CA LYS A 86 -22.37 -13.18 -46.45
C LYS A 86 -22.42 -14.61 -46.97
N GLN A 87 -22.60 -15.59 -46.07
CA GLN A 87 -22.68 -17.02 -46.40
C GLN A 87 -24.13 -17.52 -46.55
N GLU A 88 -25.12 -16.67 -46.30
CA GLU A 88 -26.56 -16.87 -46.60
C GLU A 88 -26.93 -16.11 -47.89
#